data_AF-A0A0A2VTP7-F1
#
_entry.id   AF-A0A0A2VTP7-F1
#
_cell.length_a   1.000
_cell.length_b   1.000
_cell.length_c   1.000
_cell.angle_alpha   90.00
_cell.angle_beta   90.00
_cell.angle_gamma   90.00
#
_symmetry.space_group_name_H-M   'P 1'
#
loop_
_entity.id
_entity.type
_entity.pdbx_description
1 polymer ?
#
loop_
_entity_poly.entity_id
_entity_poly.type
_entity_poly.pdbx_seq_one_letter_code
_entity_poly.pdbx_strand_id
1 'polypeptide(L)'
;MGSAIPQYVAYTIYCGGGGEGRAAVMRPPWCERTVPSIYSYVQDVYWNVGFLRYWTPNQIPLFLLAAPVLTLLIASGYEVLRRPAAGGFAPSSLDHRVLVQALAASQAIVSLLALTSYHVQVISRLASGYAVWYWWIAACLMDKSRRGVGRAAVIFMVMYGGIQAVLFSTFLPPA
;
A
#
# COMPACT_ATOMS: atom_id res chain seq x y z
N MET A 1 8.21 -13.90 6.71
CA MET A 1 9.66 -14.25 6.68
C MET A 1 10.47 -13.52 5.61
N GLY A 2 9.85 -12.90 4.59
CA GLY A 2 10.58 -12.22 3.51
C GLY A 2 11.39 -10.96 3.88
N SER A 3 11.14 -10.33 5.04
CA SER A 3 11.91 -9.16 5.48
C SER A 3 13.07 -9.49 6.41
N ALA A 4 13.08 -10.66 7.06
CA ALA A 4 14.09 -11.00 8.07
C ALA A 4 15.44 -11.39 7.44
N ILE A 5 15.41 -12.12 6.32
CA ILE A 5 16.64 -12.57 5.63
C ILE A 5 17.42 -11.36 5.08
N PRO A 6 16.83 -10.41 4.33
CA PRO A 6 17.57 -9.24 3.85
C PRO A 6 18.10 -8.37 4.98
N GLN A 7 17.34 -8.23 6.07
CA GLN A 7 17.76 -7.47 7.25
C GLN A 7 18.96 -8.13 7.94
N TYR A 8 18.92 -9.46 8.09
CA TYR A 8 20.02 -10.22 8.67
C TYR A 8 21.28 -10.15 7.80
N VAL A 9 21.14 -10.37 6.48
CA VAL A 9 22.27 -10.27 5.54
C VAL A 9 22.88 -8.87 5.58
N ALA A 10 22.06 -7.82 5.51
CA ALA A 10 22.53 -6.43 5.62
C ALA A 10 23.23 -6.18 6.96
N TYR A 11 22.70 -6.70 8.07
CA TYR A 11 23.33 -6.58 9.38
C TYR A 11 24.72 -7.24 9.40
N THR A 12 24.88 -8.44 8.83
CA THR A 12 26.19 -9.10 8.78
C THR A 12 27.21 -8.35 7.91
N ILE A 13 26.78 -7.74 6.80
CA ILE A 13 27.64 -6.98 5.88
C ILE A 13 28.06 -5.64 6.50
N TYR A 14 27.11 -4.87 7.04
CA TYR A 14 27.34 -3.49 7.47
C TYR A 14 27.66 -3.34 8.96
N CYS A 15 27.15 -4.23 9.81
CA CYS A 15 27.28 -4.15 11.26
C CYS A 15 28.12 -5.28 11.89
N GLY A 16 28.41 -6.36 11.14
CA GLY A 16 29.12 -7.55 11.64
C GLY A 16 30.65 -7.45 11.68
N GLY A 17 31.24 -6.40 11.09
CA GLY A 17 32.69 -6.19 11.06
C GLY A 17 33.21 -5.47 12.31
N GLY A 18 33.71 -6.21 13.28
CA GLY A 18 34.54 -5.69 14.38
C GLY A 18 35.96 -5.38 13.92
N GLY A 19 36.12 -4.41 13.00
CA GLY A 19 37.43 -3.99 12.52
C GLY A 19 38.01 -2.86 13.37
N GLU A 20 38.95 -3.16 14.25
CA GLU A 20 39.85 -2.15 14.81
C GLU A 20 40.52 -1.37 13.66
N GLY A 21 40.35 -0.04 13.64
CA GLY A 21 40.88 0.85 12.62
C GLY A 21 39.81 1.50 11.72
N ARG A 22 40.22 1.96 10.52
CA ARG A 22 39.42 2.80 9.58
C ARG A 22 38.02 2.27 9.22
N ALA A 23 37.72 1.00 9.49
CA ALA A 23 36.39 0.40 9.34
C ALA A 23 35.36 0.92 10.36
N ALA A 24 35.78 1.34 11.56
CA ALA A 24 34.90 1.97 12.54
C ALA A 24 34.35 3.34 12.06
N VAL A 25 35.08 4.02 11.17
CA VAL A 25 34.69 5.34 10.62
C VAL A 25 33.59 5.22 9.55
N MET A 26 33.36 4.02 8.99
CA MET A 26 32.35 3.77 7.95
C MET A 26 31.18 2.91 8.45
N ARG A 27 30.97 2.83 9.77
CA ARG A 27 29.83 2.11 10.33
C ARG A 27 28.56 2.96 10.22
N PRO A 28 27.49 2.46 9.58
CA PRO A 28 26.25 3.21 9.49
C PRO A 28 25.60 3.44 10.87
N PRO A 29 25.01 4.62 11.13
CA PRO A 29 24.46 4.97 12.45
C PRO A 29 23.26 4.11 12.87
N TRP A 30 22.64 3.36 11.95
CA TRP A 30 21.56 2.43 12.28
C TRP A 30 22.04 1.15 12.98
N CYS A 31 23.35 0.84 12.94
CA CYS A 31 23.92 -0.27 13.70
C CYS A 31 23.95 -0.01 15.21
N GLU A 32 23.86 1.26 15.65
CA GLU A 32 23.89 1.68 17.06
C GLU A 32 22.50 1.77 17.71
N ARG A 33 21.43 1.64 16.92
CA ARG A 33 20.06 1.68 17.43
C ARG A 33 19.73 0.41 18.22
N THR A 34 18.89 0.53 19.24
CA THR A 34 18.41 -0.59 20.08
C THR A 34 17.82 -1.73 19.25
N VAL A 35 17.18 -1.39 18.13
CA VAL A 35 16.75 -2.35 17.10
C VAL A 35 17.37 -1.93 15.77
N PRO A 36 18.48 -2.58 15.34
CA PRO A 36 19.15 -2.24 14.10
C PRO A 36 18.32 -2.72 12.91
N SER A 37 17.85 -1.78 12.08
CA SER A 37 17.05 -2.05 10.89
C SER A 37 17.50 -1.14 9.75
N ILE A 38 18.11 -1.73 8.72
CA ILE A 38 18.50 -0.98 7.51
C ILE A 38 17.26 -0.40 6.81
N TYR A 39 16.14 -1.13 6.82
CA TYR A 39 14.89 -0.68 6.21
C TYR A 39 14.38 0.59 6.88
N SER A 40 14.27 0.60 8.21
CA SER A 40 13.78 1.76 8.96
C SER A 40 14.71 2.97 8.82
N TYR A 41 16.02 2.73 8.72
CA TYR A 41 17.00 3.78 8.43
C TYR A 41 16.81 4.38 7.04
N VAL A 42 16.69 3.54 6.00
CA VAL A 42 16.51 4.02 4.63
C VAL A 42 15.17 4.75 4.45
N GLN A 43 14.12 4.22 5.08
CA GLN A 43 12.80 4.83 5.11
C GLN A 43 12.83 6.24 5.72
N ASP A 44 13.55 6.42 6.81
CA ASP A 44 13.68 7.70 7.51
C ASP A 44 14.58 8.69 6.75
N VAL A 45 15.80 8.27 6.40
CA VAL A 45 16.84 9.17 5.87
C VAL A 45 16.63 9.52 4.39
N TYR A 46 16.30 8.53 3.56
CA TYR A 46 16.22 8.74 2.10
C TYR A 46 14.80 8.98 1.61
N TRP A 47 13.83 8.33 2.25
CA TRP A 47 12.43 8.44 1.84
C TRP A 47 11.62 9.39 2.70
N ASN A 48 12.15 9.88 3.83
CA ASN A 48 11.45 10.74 4.79
C ASN A 48 10.00 10.28 5.08
N VAL A 49 9.77 8.97 5.11
CA VAL A 49 8.45 8.41 5.43
C VAL A 49 8.27 8.36 6.94
N GLY A 50 7.03 8.57 7.38
CA GLY A 50 6.70 8.65 8.80
C GLY A 50 5.32 9.27 8.98
N PHE A 51 4.78 9.15 10.19
CA PHE A 51 3.43 9.60 10.50
C PHE A 51 3.27 11.10 10.19
N LEU A 52 2.39 11.41 9.24
CA LEU A 52 2.02 12.72 8.71
C LEU A 52 3.17 13.55 8.10
N ARG A 53 4.36 12.97 7.91
CA ARG A 53 5.51 13.70 7.32
C ARG A 53 5.27 14.15 5.88
N TYR A 54 4.37 13.47 5.18
CA TYR A 54 4.03 13.76 3.78
C TYR A 54 2.90 14.80 3.61
N TRP A 55 2.22 15.18 4.70
CA TRP A 55 1.15 16.17 4.67
C TRP A 55 1.71 17.59 4.56
N THR A 56 2.08 17.97 3.34
CA THR A 56 2.51 19.33 3.00
C THR A 56 1.61 19.90 1.89
N PRO A 57 1.31 21.21 1.87
CA PRO A 57 0.41 21.80 0.89
C PRO A 57 0.83 21.55 -0.57
N ASN A 58 2.13 21.51 -0.82
CA ASN A 58 2.70 21.25 -2.15
C ASN A 58 2.36 19.85 -2.68
N GLN A 59 2.03 18.90 -1.82
CA GLN A 59 1.72 17.51 -2.20
C GLN A 59 0.20 17.30 -2.41
N ILE A 60 -0.66 18.28 -2.10
CA ILE A 60 -2.11 18.20 -2.27
C ILE A 60 -2.51 17.69 -3.66
N PRO A 61 -1.91 18.13 -4.79
CA PRO A 61 -2.26 17.61 -6.11
C PRO A 61 -2.09 16.08 -6.24
N LEU A 62 -1.07 15.52 -5.58
CA LEU A 62 -0.81 14.08 -5.58
C LEU A 62 -1.80 13.31 -4.71
N PHE A 63 -2.22 13.89 -3.58
CA PHE A 63 -3.31 13.34 -2.78
C PHE A 63 -4.62 13.31 -3.57
N LEU A 64 -4.92 14.37 -4.34
CA LEU A 64 -6.11 14.41 -5.19
C LEU A 64 -6.06 13.34 -6.29
N LEU A 65 -4.88 13.10 -6.88
CA LEU A 65 -4.71 12.06 -7.89
C LEU A 65 -4.89 10.65 -7.31
N ALA A 66 -4.40 10.42 -6.08
CA ALA A 66 -4.52 9.13 -5.40
C ALA A 66 -5.89 8.92 -4.69
N ALA A 67 -6.64 9.99 -4.45
CA ALA A 67 -7.93 9.98 -3.75
C ALA A 67 -8.94 8.94 -4.25
N PRO A 68 -9.19 8.76 -5.57
CA PRO A 68 -10.16 7.78 -6.05
C PRO A 68 -9.78 6.34 -5.67
N VAL A 69 -8.51 5.96 -5.85
CA VAL A 69 -8.01 4.63 -5.48
C VAL A 69 -8.06 4.43 -3.96
N LEU A 70 -7.65 5.45 -3.20
CA LEU A 70 -7.65 5.40 -1.75
C LEU A 70 -9.07 5.26 -1.19
N THR A 71 -10.01 6.06 -1.70
CA THR A 71 -11.42 6.02 -1.30
C THR A 71 -12.02 4.65 -1.58
N LEU A 72 -11.72 4.07 -2.74
CA LEU A 72 -12.18 2.75 -3.13
C LEU A 72 -11.64 1.64 -2.21
N LEU A 73 -10.34 1.66 -1.88
CA LEU A 73 -9.73 0.67 -0.98
C LEU A 73 -10.26 0.79 0.45
N ILE A 74 -10.45 2.01 0.95
CA ILE A 74 -10.99 2.24 2.30
C ILE A 74 -12.46 1.82 2.34
N ALA A 75 -13.28 2.25 1.39
CA ALA A 75 -14.71 1.96 1.36
C ALA A 75 -14.97 0.45 1.20
N SER A 76 -14.33 -0.19 0.23
CA SER A 76 -14.45 -1.65 0.03
C SER A 76 -13.91 -2.45 1.22
N GLY A 77 -12.76 -2.06 1.77
CA GLY A 77 -12.18 -2.71 2.95
C GLY A 77 -13.10 -2.60 4.16
N TYR A 78 -13.65 -1.42 4.42
CA TYR A 78 -14.57 -1.18 5.54
C TYR A 78 -15.91 -1.91 5.38
N GLU A 79 -16.51 -1.87 4.18
CA GLU A 79 -17.77 -2.57 3.92
C GLU A 79 -17.61 -4.09 4.02
N VAL A 80 -16.56 -4.67 3.44
CA VAL A 80 -16.32 -6.11 3.48
C VAL A 80 -15.95 -6.58 4.89
N LEU A 81 -15.24 -5.76 5.67
CA LEU A 81 -14.93 -6.07 7.07
C LEU A 81 -16.19 -6.12 7.94
N ARG A 82 -17.11 -5.15 7.76
CA ARG A 82 -18.39 -5.11 8.49
C ARG A 82 -19.41 -6.12 8.00
N ARG A 83 -19.46 -6.34 6.68
CA ARG A 83 -20.42 -7.20 6.00
C ARG A 83 -19.64 -8.03 4.98
N PRO A 84 -19.13 -9.23 5.33
CA PRO A 84 -18.39 -10.08 4.39
C PRO A 84 -19.16 -10.38 3.10
N ALA A 85 -20.50 -10.42 3.18
CA ALA A 85 -21.39 -10.58 2.04
C ALA A 85 -21.33 -9.42 1.02
N ALA A 86 -20.86 -8.23 1.41
CA ALA A 86 -20.64 -7.10 0.51
C ALA A 86 -19.54 -7.37 -0.53
N GLY A 87 -18.66 -8.34 -0.27
CA GLY A 87 -17.69 -8.82 -1.25
C GLY A 87 -18.29 -9.75 -2.31
N GLY A 88 -19.61 -9.98 -2.32
CA GLY A 88 -20.28 -10.85 -3.29
C GLY A 88 -20.16 -12.35 -2.99
N PHE A 89 -19.40 -12.73 -1.96
CA PHE A 89 -19.38 -14.10 -1.45
C PHE A 89 -20.50 -14.25 -0.42
N ALA A 90 -21.42 -15.18 -0.63
CA ALA A 90 -22.23 -15.73 0.45
C ALA A 90 -21.33 -16.73 1.20
N PRO A 91 -20.71 -16.35 2.32
CA PRO A 91 -19.74 -17.23 2.94
C PRO A 91 -20.49 -18.33 3.66
N SER A 92 -20.51 -19.50 3.02
CA SER A 92 -21.18 -20.71 3.48
C SER A 92 -20.46 -21.39 4.64
N SER A 93 -19.14 -21.18 4.77
CA SER A 93 -18.32 -21.68 5.88
C SER A 93 -17.73 -20.56 6.74
N LEU A 94 -17.48 -20.86 8.01
CA LEU A 94 -16.89 -19.91 8.98
C LEU A 94 -15.45 -19.53 8.60
N ASP A 95 -14.66 -20.48 8.11
CA ASP A 95 -13.27 -20.26 7.67
C ASP A 95 -13.19 -19.26 6.51
N HIS A 96 -14.14 -19.32 5.57
CA HIS A 96 -14.18 -18.39 4.45
C HIS A 96 -14.49 -16.95 4.91
N ARG A 97 -15.31 -16.78 5.96
CA ARG A 97 -15.59 -15.46 6.56
C ARG A 97 -14.33 -14.86 7.16
N VAL A 98 -13.61 -15.66 7.95
CA VAL A 98 -12.38 -15.22 8.62
C VAL A 98 -11.32 -14.85 7.59
N LEU A 99 -11.16 -15.64 6.53
CA LEU A 99 -10.23 -15.33 5.45
C LEU A 99 -10.56 -14.00 4.75
N VAL A 100 -11.82 -13.81 4.34
CA VAL A 100 -12.27 -12.58 3.66
C VAL A 100 -12.09 -11.35 4.57
N GLN A 101 -12.41 -11.50 5.86
CA GLN A 101 -12.20 -10.43 6.84
C GLN A 101 -10.72 -10.13 7.07
N ALA A 102 -9.85 -11.14 7.14
CA ALA A 102 -8.41 -10.95 7.27
C ALA A 102 -7.84 -10.22 6.05
N LEU A 103 -8.28 -10.58 4.84
CA LEU A 103 -7.89 -9.88 3.61
C LEU A 103 -8.39 -8.43 3.61
N ALA A 104 -9.65 -8.19 4.00
CA ALA A 104 -10.22 -6.84 4.08
C ALA A 104 -9.51 -5.98 5.15
N ALA A 105 -9.18 -6.57 6.30
CA ALA A 105 -8.40 -5.91 7.35
C ALA A 105 -7.00 -5.55 6.85
N SER A 106 -6.31 -6.46 6.16
CA SER A 106 -4.99 -6.19 5.59
C SER A 106 -5.02 -5.02 4.58
N GLN A 107 -6.02 -4.99 3.69
CA GLN A 107 -6.24 -3.90 2.75
C GLN A 107 -6.50 -2.58 3.48
N ALA A 108 -7.36 -2.58 4.49
CA ALA A 108 -7.70 -1.39 5.26
C ALA A 108 -6.48 -0.83 6.01
N ILE A 109 -5.72 -1.69 6.68
CA ILE A 109 -4.49 -1.31 7.40
C ILE A 109 -3.49 -0.68 6.42
N VAL A 110 -3.27 -1.30 5.26
CA VAL A 110 -2.32 -0.77 4.27
C VAL A 110 -2.81 0.55 3.69
N SER A 111 -4.10 0.71 3.41
CA SER A 111 -4.66 1.98 2.93
C SER A 111 -4.50 3.10 3.97
N LEU A 112 -4.67 2.81 5.25
CA LEU A 112 -4.49 3.76 6.34
C LEU A 112 -3.01 4.13 6.51
N LEU A 113 -2.10 3.15 6.44
CA LEU A 113 -0.67 3.39 6.48
C LEU A 113 -0.19 4.19 5.27
N ALA A 114 -0.74 3.94 4.09
CA ALA A 114 -0.42 4.69 2.89
C ALA A 114 -0.88 6.15 2.97
N LEU A 115 -2.04 6.42 3.59
CA LEU A 115 -2.54 7.78 3.80
C LEU A 115 -1.73 8.56 4.85
N THR A 116 -1.28 7.88 5.90
CA THR A 116 -0.67 8.53 7.06
C THR A 116 0.84 8.54 7.02
N SER A 117 1.48 7.52 6.46
CA SER A 117 2.89 7.23 6.70
C SER A 117 3.72 7.08 5.43
N TYR A 118 3.10 6.79 4.28
CA TYR A 118 3.81 6.64 3.00
C TYR A 118 3.46 7.75 2.00
N HIS A 119 4.21 7.76 0.91
CA HIS A 119 3.88 8.58 -0.25
C HIS A 119 2.62 7.99 -0.91
N VAL A 120 1.57 8.80 -1.06
CA VAL A 120 0.27 8.33 -1.56
C VAL A 120 0.33 7.76 -2.98
N GLN A 121 1.34 8.12 -3.77
CA GLN A 121 1.59 7.56 -5.11
C GLN A 121 1.79 6.04 -5.10
N VAL A 122 2.32 5.49 -4.01
CA VAL A 122 2.55 4.03 -3.90
C VAL A 122 1.23 3.26 -3.81
N ILE A 123 0.11 3.91 -3.46
CA ILE A 123 -1.18 3.22 -3.27
C ILE A 123 -1.67 2.54 -4.52
N SER A 124 -1.53 3.14 -5.71
CA SER A 124 -1.99 2.52 -6.96
C SER A 124 -1.24 1.23 -7.27
N ARG A 125 0.06 1.18 -6.91
CA ARG A 125 0.88 -0.02 -7.05
C ARG A 125 0.52 -1.08 -6.02
N LEU A 126 0.19 -0.68 -4.79
CA LEU A 126 -0.25 -1.60 -3.74
C LEU A 126 -1.65 -2.15 -4.04
N ALA A 127 -2.54 -1.32 -4.58
CA ALA A 127 -3.93 -1.66 -4.88
C ALA A 127 -4.06 -2.89 -5.79
N SER A 128 -3.17 -3.02 -6.78
CA SER A 128 -3.19 -4.17 -7.70
C SER A 128 -2.95 -5.51 -7.01
N GLY A 129 -2.31 -5.52 -5.84
CA GLY A 129 -2.05 -6.72 -5.04
C GLY A 129 -3.18 -7.14 -4.09
N TYR A 130 -4.24 -6.32 -3.93
CA TYR A 130 -5.36 -6.65 -3.04
C TYR A 130 -6.57 -7.12 -3.83
N ALA A 131 -7.12 -8.30 -3.50
CA ALA A 131 -8.27 -8.88 -4.22
C ALA A 131 -9.64 -8.31 -3.80
N VAL A 132 -9.75 -7.78 -2.58
CA VAL A 132 -11.02 -7.47 -1.91
C VAL A 132 -11.84 -6.39 -2.62
N TRP A 133 -11.18 -5.33 -3.09
CA TRP A 133 -11.86 -4.24 -3.78
C TRP A 133 -12.40 -4.65 -5.16
N TYR A 134 -11.74 -5.58 -5.87
CA TYR A 134 -12.27 -6.15 -7.12
C TYR A 134 -13.56 -6.93 -6.87
N TRP A 135 -13.59 -7.74 -5.82
CA TRP A 135 -14.78 -8.50 -5.43
C TRP A 135 -15.93 -7.58 -5.04
N TRP A 136 -15.64 -6.51 -4.30
CA TRP A 136 -16.62 -5.49 -3.94
C TRP A 136 -17.21 -4.78 -5.17
N ILE A 137 -16.38 -4.41 -6.16
CA ILE A 137 -16.87 -3.83 -7.43
C ILE A 137 -17.78 -4.82 -8.16
N ALA A 138 -17.39 -6.09 -8.25
CA ALA A 138 -18.19 -7.12 -8.89
C ALA A 138 -19.57 -7.25 -8.21
N ALA A 139 -19.61 -7.26 -6.87
CA ALA A 139 -20.85 -7.26 -6.11
C ALA A 139 -21.71 -6.00 -6.37
N CYS A 140 -21.10 -4.82 -6.45
CA CYS A 140 -21.80 -3.58 -6.80
C CYS A 140 -22.40 -3.61 -8.20
N LEU A 141 -21.76 -4.26 -9.18
CA LEU A 141 -22.30 -4.39 -10.55
C LEU A 141 -23.50 -5.33 -10.62
N MET A 142 -23.51 -6.37 -9.79
CA MET A 142 -24.62 -7.32 -9.67
C MET A 142 -25.85 -6.72 -8.98
N ASP A 143 -25.65 -5.86 -7.98
CA ASP A 143 -26.72 -5.17 -7.25
C ASP A 143 -27.31 -4.01 -8.06
N LYS A 144 -28.63 -4.05 -8.33
CA LYS A 144 -29.32 -2.98 -9.10
C LYS A 144 -29.21 -1.61 -8.45
N SER A 145 -29.14 -1.55 -7.11
CA SER A 145 -29.04 -0.29 -6.36
C SER A 145 -27.63 0.34 -6.46
N ARG A 146 -26.59 -0.50 -6.46
CA ARG A 146 -25.18 -0.07 -6.43
C ARG A 146 -24.46 -0.13 -7.77
N ARG A 147 -25.17 -0.51 -8.84
CA ARG A 147 -24.64 -0.62 -10.20
C ARG A 147 -23.99 0.68 -10.70
N GLY A 148 -24.50 1.84 -10.30
CA GLY A 148 -23.93 3.14 -10.66
C GLY A 148 -22.50 3.32 -10.16
N VAL A 149 -22.24 2.94 -8.90
CA VAL A 149 -20.91 3.02 -8.26
C VAL A 149 -19.94 2.04 -8.91
N GLY A 150 -20.38 0.80 -9.14
CA GLY A 150 -19.58 -0.21 -9.83
C GLY A 150 -19.21 0.23 -11.25
N ARG A 151 -20.16 0.80 -12.01
CA ARG A 151 -19.90 1.31 -13.36
C ARG A 151 -18.92 2.49 -13.36
N ALA A 152 -19.08 3.43 -12.42
CA ALA A 152 -18.15 4.54 -12.27
C ALA A 152 -16.73 4.08 -11.93
N ALA A 153 -16.58 3.08 -11.04
CA ALA A 153 -15.28 2.51 -10.69
C ALA A 153 -14.60 1.83 -11.90
N VAL A 154 -15.34 1.09 -12.72
CA VAL A 154 -14.81 0.47 -13.94
C VAL A 154 -14.40 1.53 -14.97
N ILE A 155 -15.23 2.56 -15.18
CA ILE A 155 -14.87 3.68 -16.07
C ILE A 155 -13.58 4.34 -15.58
N PHE A 156 -13.46 4.59 -14.28
CA PHE A 156 -12.25 5.14 -13.69
C PHE A 156 -11.02 4.26 -13.95
N MET A 157 -11.11 2.94 -13.77
CA MET A 157 -9.99 2.03 -14.05
C MET A 157 -9.54 2.08 -15.52
N VAL A 158 -10.51 2.05 -16.45
CA VAL A 158 -10.22 2.05 -17.90
C VAL A 158 -9.56 3.38 -18.29
N MET A 159 -10.10 4.50 -17.81
CA MET A 159 -9.53 5.82 -18.03
C MET A 159 -8.13 5.92 -17.42
N TYR A 160 -7.95 5.50 -16.18
CA TYR A 160 -6.67 5.55 -15.48
C TYR A 160 -5.60 4.71 -16.20
N GLY A 161 -5.91 3.47 -16.57
CA GLY A 161 -5.00 2.60 -17.32
C GLY A 161 -4.67 3.16 -18.70
N GLY A 162 -5.65 3.70 -19.42
CA GLY A 162 -5.43 4.34 -20.72
C GLY A 162 -4.53 5.57 -20.63
N ILE A 163 -4.78 6.45 -19.66
CA ILE A 163 -3.95 7.64 -19.40
C ILE A 163 -2.52 7.21 -19.05
N GLN A 164 -2.35 6.22 -18.16
CA GLN A 164 -1.01 5.73 -17.81
C GLN A 164 -0.27 5.11 -19.00
N ALA A 165 -0.96 4.35 -19.85
CA ALA A 165 -0.36 3.78 -21.06
C ALA A 165 0.14 4.87 -22.01
N VAL A 166 -0.65 5.93 -22.21
CA VAL A 166 -0.25 7.08 -23.05
C VAL A 166 0.94 7.81 -22.42
N LEU A 167 0.89 8.14 -21.13
CA LEU A 167 1.99 8.81 -20.43
C LEU A 167 3.30 8.01 -20.54
N PHE A 168 3.23 6.70 -20.29
CA PHE A 168 4.36 5.80 -20.43
C PHE A 168 4.91 5.76 -21.87
N SER A 169 4.03 5.71 -22.88
CA SER A 169 4.44 5.75 -24.30
C SER A 169 5.16 7.05 -24.69
N THR A 170 4.87 8.14 -23.97
CA THR A 170 5.51 9.45 -24.16
C THR A 170 6.73 9.68 -23.25
N PHE A 171 7.25 8.64 -22.58
CA PHE A 171 8.35 8.72 -21.60
C PHE A 171 8.08 9.66 -20.42
N LEU A 172 6.82 10.01 -20.15
CA LEU A 172 6.44 10.72 -18.95
C LEU A 172 6.33 9.72 -17.79
N PRO A 173 6.79 10.07 -16.58
CA PRO A 173 6.71 9.17 -15.44
C PRO A 173 5.24 8.83 -15.15
N PRO A 174 4.84 7.55 -15.18
CA PRO A 174 3.50 7.15 -14.78
C PRO A 174 3.36 7.40 -13.29
N ALA A 175 2.44 8.30 -12.93
CA ALA A 175 2.10 8.65 -11.56
C ALA A 175 1.18 7.58 -10.92
#